data_AF-A0A522KDE0-F1
#
_entry.id   AF-A0A522KDE0-F1
#
_cell.length_a   1.000
_cell.length_b   1.000
_cell.length_c   1.000
_cell.angle_alpha   90.00
_cell.angle_beta   90.00
_cell.angle_gamma   90.00
#
_symmetry.space_group_name_H-M   'P 1'
#
loop_
_entity.id
_entity.type
_entity.pdbx_description
1 polymer ?
#
loop_
_entity_poly.entity_id
_entity_poly.type
_entity_poly.pdbx_seq_one_letter_code
_entity_poly.pdbx_strand_id
1 'polypeptide(L)'
;MDATHSKSAFVYRQVRRALRSGHYAPGQRIDPATLAAEFNTSPTPVRFALYRLVGEALVVDQARGGLHVPLLTEVAMRDLYDWMERLLLMACDIGATPAARKAEPLEPASDDDLPKQTWQLFDAIARATAHRSLQQAVKQANDRLAPIRRSKLGLIEHRGKELAQLNRHWQARDMPALKAALHDYHERRKQLVPCIVALLNERSDHLH
;
A
#
# COMPACT_ATOMS: atom_id res chain seq x y z
N MET A 1 -10.88 -8.49 -29.52
CA MET A 1 -11.20 -7.56 -28.42
C MET A 1 -9.93 -7.03 -27.71
N ASP A 2 -8.74 -7.04 -28.33
CA ASP A 2 -7.54 -7.38 -27.55
C ASP A 2 -6.45 -6.30 -27.36
N ALA A 3 -6.36 -5.27 -28.20
CA ALA A 3 -5.27 -4.30 -28.09
C ALA A 3 -5.50 -3.24 -26.99
N THR A 4 -6.70 -2.65 -26.93
CA THR A 4 -7.02 -1.56 -25.98
C THR A 4 -7.08 -2.06 -24.53
N HIS A 5 -7.62 -3.26 -24.31
CA HIS A 5 -7.62 -3.91 -22.99
C HIS A 5 -6.20 -4.24 -22.52
N SER A 6 -5.33 -4.70 -23.43
CA SER A 6 -3.92 -4.98 -23.12
C SER A 6 -3.16 -3.70 -22.75
N LYS A 7 -3.35 -2.60 -23.50
CA LYS A 7 -2.73 -1.30 -23.18
C LYS A 7 -3.25 -0.72 -21.86
N SER A 8 -4.56 -0.73 -21.62
CA SER A 8 -5.13 -0.29 -20.34
C SER A 8 -4.60 -1.12 -19.16
N ALA A 9 -4.55 -2.45 -19.30
CA ALA A 9 -4.00 -3.31 -18.26
C ALA A 9 -2.50 -3.08 -18.01
N PHE A 10 -1.73 -2.78 -19.06
CA PHE A 10 -0.32 -2.40 -18.94
C PHE A 10 -0.16 -1.08 -18.16
N VAL A 11 -0.84 -0.01 -18.60
CA VAL A 11 -0.81 1.31 -17.94
C VAL A 11 -1.22 1.19 -16.48
N TYR A 12 -2.30 0.45 -16.20
CA TYR A 12 -2.77 0.18 -14.85
C TYR A 12 -1.67 -0.44 -13.97
N ARG A 13 -0.97 -1.47 -14.45
CA ARG A 13 0.11 -2.11 -13.68
C ARG A 13 1.28 -1.16 -13.44
N GLN A 14 1.65 -0.35 -14.43
CA GLN A 14 2.75 0.60 -14.30
C GLN A 14 2.43 1.72 -13.34
N VAL A 15 1.26 2.35 -13.45
CA VAL A 15 0.85 3.42 -12.53
C VAL A 15 0.69 2.88 -11.11
N ARG A 16 0.09 1.69 -10.93
CA ARG A 16 0.01 1.04 -9.60
C ARG A 16 1.39 0.80 -9.00
N ARG A 17 2.36 0.35 -9.80
CA ARG A 17 3.75 0.14 -9.35
C ARG A 17 4.39 1.47 -8.94
N ALA A 18 4.22 2.52 -9.75
CA ALA A 18 4.76 3.85 -9.49
C ALA A 18 4.16 4.50 -8.23
N LEU A 19 2.85 4.36 -8.01
CA LEU A 19 2.18 4.79 -6.78
C LEU A 19 2.79 4.06 -5.56
N ARG A 20 2.92 2.74 -5.64
CA ARG A 20 3.51 1.93 -4.56
C ARG A 20 4.98 2.23 -4.29
N SER A 21 5.74 2.63 -5.30
CA SER A 21 7.15 3.02 -5.15
C SER A 21 7.32 4.46 -4.65
N GLY A 22 6.23 5.22 -4.50
CA GLY A 22 6.29 6.64 -4.12
C GLY A 22 6.83 7.54 -5.23
N HIS A 23 6.81 7.07 -6.49
CA HIS A 23 7.17 7.92 -7.64
C HIS A 23 6.18 9.08 -7.79
N TYR A 24 4.91 8.83 -7.50
CA TYR A 24 3.92 9.89 -7.34
C TYR A 24 3.76 10.23 -5.86
N ALA A 25 3.91 11.51 -5.52
CA ALA A 25 3.72 12.01 -4.17
C ALA A 25 2.21 12.12 -3.83
N PRO A 26 1.79 11.92 -2.57
CA PRO A 26 0.43 12.25 -2.14
C PRO A 26 0.07 13.70 -2.50
N GLY A 27 -1.14 13.92 -3.04
CA GLY A 27 -1.57 15.23 -3.54
C GLY A 27 -1.16 15.52 -4.99
N GLN A 28 -0.19 14.80 -5.56
CA GLN A 28 0.29 15.06 -6.91
C GLN A 28 -0.80 14.79 -7.96
N ARG A 29 -0.94 15.72 -8.92
CA ARG A 29 -1.80 15.55 -10.10
C ARG A 29 -1.21 14.56 -11.10
N ILE A 30 -2.05 13.69 -11.63
CA ILE A 30 -1.74 12.73 -12.69
C ILE A 30 -2.50 13.15 -13.96
N ASP A 31 -1.78 13.66 -14.95
CA ASP A 31 -2.36 14.04 -16.24
C ASP A 31 -2.44 12.83 -17.19
N PRO A 32 -3.65 12.41 -17.62
CA PRO A 32 -3.80 11.35 -18.62
C PRO A 32 -3.09 11.63 -19.95
N ALA A 33 -2.99 12.90 -20.37
CA ALA A 33 -2.33 13.26 -21.64
C ALA A 33 -0.82 13.05 -21.55
N THR A 34 -0.21 13.49 -20.44
CA THR A 34 1.22 13.26 -20.18
C THR A 34 1.55 11.77 -20.11
N LEU A 35 0.76 10.98 -19.37
CA LEU A 35 0.93 9.53 -19.30
C LEU A 35 0.72 8.83 -20.65
N ALA A 36 -0.21 9.33 -21.46
CA ALA A 36 -0.45 8.80 -22.81
C ALA A 36 0.79 8.97 -23.69
N ALA A 37 1.43 10.14 -23.63
CA ALA A 37 2.69 10.38 -24.34
C ALA A 37 3.82 9.48 -23.81
N GLU A 38 3.98 9.36 -22.49
CA GLU A 38 5.01 8.52 -21.85
C GLU A 38 4.89 7.04 -22.26
N PHE A 39 3.67 6.50 -22.28
CA PHE A 39 3.43 5.10 -22.63
C PHE A 39 3.17 4.86 -24.12
N ASN A 40 3.38 5.88 -24.98
CA ASN A 40 3.13 5.84 -26.42
C ASN A 40 1.75 5.24 -26.76
N THR A 41 0.71 5.79 -26.12
CA THR A 41 -0.67 5.36 -26.23
C THR A 41 -1.62 6.54 -26.34
N SER A 42 -2.92 6.30 -26.52
CA SER A 42 -3.92 7.37 -26.53
C SER A 42 -4.45 7.64 -25.12
N PRO A 43 -5.05 8.82 -24.86
CA PRO A 43 -5.61 9.15 -23.54
C PRO A 43 -6.71 8.20 -23.06
N THR A 44 -7.45 7.54 -23.96
CA THR A 44 -8.58 6.65 -23.62
C THR A 44 -8.18 5.45 -22.75
N PRO A 45 -7.23 4.57 -23.15
CA PRO A 45 -6.79 3.46 -22.30
C PRO A 45 -6.13 3.93 -21.00
N VAL A 46 -5.49 5.10 -21.00
CA VAL A 46 -4.93 5.71 -19.78
C VAL A 46 -6.04 6.09 -18.82
N ARG A 47 -7.09 6.80 -19.29
CA ARG A 47 -8.24 7.14 -18.46
C ARG A 47 -8.91 5.89 -17.89
N PHE A 48 -9.11 4.84 -18.68
CA PHE A 48 -9.66 3.58 -18.17
C PHE A 48 -8.80 2.96 -17.07
N ALA A 49 -7.48 2.95 -17.24
CA ALA A 49 -6.55 2.47 -16.22
C ALA A 49 -6.62 3.32 -14.94
N LEU A 50 -6.67 4.64 -15.06
CA LEU A 50 -6.75 5.55 -13.92
C LEU A 50 -8.10 5.47 -13.20
N TYR A 51 -9.23 5.41 -13.92
CA TYR A 51 -10.55 5.25 -13.30
C TYR A 51 -10.72 3.91 -12.59
N ARG A 52 -10.03 2.86 -13.06
CA ARG A 52 -9.92 1.62 -12.29
C ARG A 52 -9.16 1.83 -10.98
N LEU A 53 -8.07 2.61 -10.99
CA LEU A 53 -7.35 2.98 -9.76
C LEU A 53 -8.15 3.90 -8.85
N VAL A 54 -9.06 4.72 -9.41
CA VAL A 54 -10.07 5.48 -8.64
C VAL A 54 -11.00 4.53 -7.89
N GLY A 55 -11.51 3.49 -8.56
CA GLY A 55 -12.30 2.44 -7.91
C GLY A 55 -11.55 1.65 -6.82
N GLU A 56 -10.21 1.66 -6.84
CA GLU A 56 -9.35 1.06 -5.82
C GLU A 56 -8.87 2.07 -4.75
N ALA A 57 -9.34 3.33 -4.82
CA ALA A 57 -8.92 4.45 -3.98
C ALA A 57 -7.39 4.69 -3.95
N LEU A 58 -6.71 4.36 -5.05
CA LEU A 58 -5.28 4.65 -5.28
C LEU A 58 -5.06 5.94 -6.07
N VAL A 59 -6.12 6.42 -6.73
CA VAL A 59 -6.24 7.72 -7.39
C VAL A 59 -7.57 8.32 -6.94
N VAL A 60 -7.69 9.65 -6.90
CA VAL A 60 -8.95 10.35 -6.65
C VAL A 60 -9.25 11.29 -7.82
N ASP A 61 -10.51 11.30 -8.26
CA ASP A 61 -11.02 12.27 -9.23
C ASP A 61 -11.55 13.50 -8.48
N GLN A 62 -10.84 14.61 -8.60
CA GLN A 62 -11.31 15.90 -8.10
C GLN A 62 -12.04 16.59 -9.25
N ALA A 63 -13.36 16.71 -9.18
CA ALA A 63 -14.23 17.12 -10.29
C ALA A 63 -13.68 18.23 -11.22
N ARG A 64 -13.09 19.30 -10.65
CA ARG A 64 -12.47 20.41 -11.41
C ARG A 64 -10.94 20.39 -11.40
N GLY A 65 -10.33 19.58 -10.56
CA GLY A 65 -8.87 19.46 -10.41
C GLY A 65 -8.25 18.35 -11.27
N GLY A 66 -9.04 17.37 -11.73
CA GLY A 66 -8.55 16.18 -12.41
C GLY A 66 -8.14 15.06 -11.45
N LEU A 67 -7.32 14.13 -11.94
CA LEU A 67 -6.94 12.92 -11.22
C LEU A 67 -5.70 13.17 -10.36
N HIS A 68 -5.72 12.75 -9.09
CA HIS A 68 -4.64 12.98 -8.14
C HIS A 68 -4.31 11.73 -7.34
N VAL A 69 -3.08 11.67 -6.81
CA VAL A 69 -2.76 10.74 -5.72
C VAL A 69 -3.52 11.17 -4.46
N PRO A 70 -4.21 10.27 -3.76
CA PRO A 70 -4.94 10.61 -2.55
C PRO A 70 -4.04 11.25 -1.49
N LEU A 71 -4.45 12.43 -1.02
CA LEU A 71 -3.92 13.09 0.16
C LEU A 71 -4.93 12.84 1.30
N LEU A 72 -4.58 11.96 2.24
CA LEU A 72 -5.51 11.53 3.27
C LEU A 72 -5.57 12.56 4.42
N THR A 73 -6.79 12.78 4.92
CA THR A 73 -7.01 13.46 6.20
C THR A 73 -6.54 12.60 7.36
N GLU A 74 -6.40 13.19 8.55
CA GLU A 74 -6.04 12.43 9.75
C GLU A 74 -7.03 11.30 10.04
N VAL A 75 -8.33 11.60 9.98
CA VAL A 75 -9.40 10.61 10.20
C VAL A 75 -9.27 9.46 9.21
N ALA A 76 -9.20 9.76 7.91
CA ALA A 76 -9.11 8.72 6.87
C ALA A 76 -7.83 7.88 7.00
N MET A 77 -6.72 8.48 7.44
CA MET A 77 -5.47 7.76 7.66
C MET A 77 -5.54 6.84 8.89
N ARG A 78 -6.16 7.28 9.99
CA ARG A 78 -6.41 6.44 11.19
C ARG A 78 -7.30 5.26 10.83
N ASP A 79 -8.38 5.51 10.12
CA ASP A 79 -9.32 4.47 9.67
C ASP A 79 -8.62 3.43 8.79
N LEU A 80 -7.73 3.87 7.89
CA LEU A 80 -6.98 2.94 7.03
C LEU A 80 -5.96 2.10 7.82
N TYR A 81 -5.35 2.65 8.88
CA TYR A 81 -4.49 1.87 9.78
C TYR A 81 -5.27 0.87 10.63
N ASP A 82 -6.39 1.29 11.22
CA ASP A 82 -7.29 0.40 11.97
C ASP A 82 -7.84 -0.72 11.07
N TRP A 83 -8.23 -0.39 9.84
CA TRP A 83 -8.68 -1.37 8.85
C TRP A 83 -7.62 -2.42 8.54
N MET A 84 -6.38 -2.00 8.24
CA MET A 84 -5.28 -2.92 8.00
C MET A 84 -5.01 -3.81 9.21
N GLU A 85 -4.99 -3.24 10.40
CA GLU A 85 -4.78 -3.98 11.65
C GLU A 85 -5.81 -5.10 11.81
N ARG A 86 -7.11 -4.77 11.70
CA ARG A 86 -8.21 -5.75 11.82
C ARG A 86 -8.12 -6.87 10.80
N LEU A 87 -7.76 -6.55 9.56
CA LEU A 87 -7.58 -7.55 8.51
C LEU A 87 -6.44 -8.52 8.84
N LEU A 88 -5.32 -8.01 9.35
CA LEU A 88 -4.17 -8.85 9.70
C LEU A 88 -4.44 -9.71 10.93
N LEU A 89 -5.13 -9.16 11.94
CA LEU A 89 -5.55 -9.94 13.10
C LEU A 89 -6.52 -11.07 12.70
N MET A 90 -7.49 -10.78 11.84
CA MET A 90 -8.38 -11.79 11.26
C MET A 90 -7.59 -12.87 10.49
N ALA A 91 -6.56 -12.49 9.74
CA ALA A 91 -5.69 -13.44 9.05
C ALA A 91 -4.91 -14.34 10.03
N CYS A 92 -4.44 -13.79 11.15
CA CYS A 92 -3.81 -14.56 12.22
C CYS A 92 -4.79 -15.53 12.89
N ASP A 93 -6.04 -15.11 13.12
CA ASP A 93 -7.06 -15.94 13.75
C ASP A 93 -7.55 -17.09 12.84
N ILE A 94 -7.65 -16.85 11.53
CA ILE A 94 -7.92 -17.91 10.54
C ILE A 94 -6.76 -18.91 10.48
N GLY A 95 -5.53 -18.42 10.60
CA GLY A 95 -4.32 -19.22 10.57
C GLY A 95 -3.86 -19.66 9.17
N ALA A 96 -2.65 -20.20 9.11
CA ALA A 96 -2.02 -20.62 7.86
C ALA A 96 -2.50 -22.00 7.38
N THR A 97 -2.85 -22.08 6.11
CA THR A 97 -3.16 -23.35 5.43
C THR A 97 -1.92 -24.27 5.36
N PRO A 98 -2.10 -25.60 5.30
CA PRO A 98 -0.98 -26.54 5.15
C PRO A 98 -0.10 -26.26 3.93
N ALA A 99 -0.68 -25.77 2.82
CA ALA A 99 0.07 -25.38 1.62
C ALA A 99 0.94 -24.14 1.87
N ALA A 100 0.43 -23.13 2.59
CA ALA A 100 1.20 -21.96 2.96
C ALA A 100 2.30 -22.25 4.00
N ARG A 101 2.23 -23.37 4.72
CA ARG A 101 3.30 -23.82 5.62
C ARG A 101 4.54 -24.28 4.87
N LYS A 102 4.40 -24.66 3.59
CA LYS A 102 5.50 -25.10 2.72
C LYS A 102 6.09 -23.99 1.85
N ALA A 103 5.49 -22.79 1.86
CA ALA A 103 5.98 -21.67 1.06
C ALA A 103 7.34 -21.20 1.60
N GLU A 104 8.29 -21.01 0.68
CA GLU A 104 9.65 -20.58 0.99
C GLU A 104 9.67 -19.22 1.72
N PRO A 105 10.68 -18.98 2.58
CA PRO A 105 10.90 -17.67 3.19
C PRO A 105 10.93 -16.59 2.12
N LEU A 106 10.37 -15.42 2.44
CA LEU A 106 10.54 -14.23 1.60
C LEU A 106 12.04 -14.00 1.42
N GLU A 107 12.54 -14.11 0.19
CA GLU A 107 13.90 -13.73 -0.20
C GLU A 107 14.22 -12.36 0.43
N PRO A 108 15.37 -12.20 1.11
CA PRO A 108 15.76 -10.91 1.65
C PRO A 108 15.94 -9.95 0.48
N ALA A 109 14.92 -9.12 0.23
CA ALA A 109 15.08 -7.90 -0.53
C ALA A 109 16.19 -7.09 0.17
N SER A 110 17.08 -6.46 -0.59
CA SER A 110 18.16 -5.63 -0.04
C SER A 110 17.64 -4.78 1.13
N ASP A 111 18.47 -4.62 2.17
CA ASP A 111 18.13 -4.03 3.48
C ASP A 111 17.49 -2.63 3.43
N ASP A 112 17.35 -2.02 2.25
CA ASP A 112 17.10 -0.59 2.07
C ASP A 112 15.63 -0.21 1.74
N ASP A 113 14.72 -1.16 1.47
CA ASP A 113 13.29 -0.85 1.16
C ASP A 113 12.31 -1.42 2.20
N LEU A 114 12.39 -0.93 3.44
CA LEU A 114 11.49 -1.28 4.53
C LEU A 114 9.97 -1.15 4.19
N PRO A 115 9.51 -0.12 3.46
CA PRO A 115 8.12 -0.04 3.02
C PRO A 115 7.69 -1.23 2.14
N LYS A 116 8.56 -1.66 1.21
CA LYS A 116 8.30 -2.84 0.37
C LYS A 116 8.30 -4.13 1.19
N GLN A 117 9.25 -4.30 2.11
CA GLN A 117 9.30 -5.48 2.98
C GLN A 117 8.06 -5.56 3.89
N THR A 118 7.61 -4.44 4.45
CA THR A 118 6.35 -4.37 5.23
C THR A 118 5.16 -4.83 4.38
N TRP A 119 5.06 -4.33 3.15
CA TRP A 119 4.00 -4.71 2.21
C TRP A 119 4.03 -6.23 1.97
N GLN A 120 5.21 -6.81 1.73
CA GLN A 120 5.40 -8.23 1.46
C GLN A 120 5.01 -9.10 2.65
N LEU A 121 5.41 -8.72 3.87
CA LEU A 121 5.04 -9.44 5.08
C LEU A 121 3.52 -9.48 5.26
N PHE A 122 2.84 -8.33 5.15
CA PHE A 122 1.40 -8.27 5.33
C PHE A 122 0.63 -9.02 4.22
N ASP A 123 1.11 -8.97 2.97
CA ASP A 123 0.58 -9.79 1.87
C ASP A 123 0.80 -11.29 2.12
N ALA A 124 1.95 -11.69 2.68
CA ALA A 124 2.25 -13.08 3.02
C ALA A 124 1.36 -13.62 4.14
N ILE A 125 1.12 -12.83 5.20
CA ILE A 125 0.18 -13.18 6.27
C ILE A 125 -1.20 -13.47 5.69
N ALA A 126 -1.71 -12.59 4.82
CA ALA A 126 -3.02 -12.76 4.21
C ALA A 126 -3.08 -13.95 3.24
N ARG A 127 -2.06 -14.13 2.38
CA ARG A 127 -1.97 -15.25 1.44
C ARG A 127 -1.85 -16.61 2.10
N ALA A 128 -1.36 -16.65 3.33
CA ALA A 128 -1.31 -17.89 4.07
C ALA A 128 -2.70 -18.44 4.41
N THR A 129 -3.70 -17.56 4.48
CA THR A 129 -5.11 -17.93 4.60
C THR A 129 -5.64 -18.44 3.25
N ALA A 130 -6.60 -19.37 3.24
CA ALA A 130 -7.35 -19.73 2.02
C ALA A 130 -8.43 -18.68 1.65
N HIS A 131 -8.48 -17.53 2.34
CA HIS A 131 -9.60 -16.60 2.27
C HIS A 131 -9.36 -15.52 1.20
N ARG A 132 -9.85 -15.74 -0.03
CA ARG A 132 -9.60 -14.83 -1.17
C ARG A 132 -10.04 -13.38 -0.94
N SER A 133 -11.20 -13.15 -0.33
CA SER A 133 -11.67 -11.78 -0.07
C SER A 133 -10.76 -11.03 0.91
N LEU A 134 -10.24 -11.72 1.93
CA LEU A 134 -9.30 -11.17 2.90
C LEU A 134 -7.95 -10.84 2.23
N GLN A 135 -7.43 -11.74 1.40
CA GLN A 135 -6.22 -11.48 0.61
C GLN A 135 -6.36 -10.21 -0.24
N GLN A 136 -7.50 -10.06 -0.92
CA GLN A 136 -7.77 -8.90 -1.75
C GLN A 136 -7.88 -7.61 -0.92
N ALA A 137 -8.58 -7.67 0.23
CA ALA A 137 -8.74 -6.53 1.13
C ALA A 137 -7.39 -6.07 1.72
N VAL A 138 -6.56 -7.02 2.19
CA VAL A 138 -5.21 -6.72 2.69
C VAL A 138 -4.38 -6.09 1.58
N LYS A 139 -4.38 -6.67 0.37
CA LYS A 139 -3.63 -6.13 -0.77
C LYS A 139 -4.03 -4.69 -1.11
N GLN A 140 -5.33 -4.39 -1.13
CA GLN A 140 -5.84 -3.03 -1.40
C GLN A 140 -5.42 -2.05 -0.30
N ALA A 141 -5.61 -2.40 0.97
CA ALA A 141 -5.20 -1.56 2.08
C ALA A 141 -3.67 -1.34 2.09
N ASN A 142 -2.90 -2.38 1.72
CA ASN A 142 -1.45 -2.31 1.62
C ASN A 142 -0.99 -1.34 0.53
N ASP A 143 -1.66 -1.34 -0.62
CA ASP A 143 -1.35 -0.42 -1.71
C ASP A 143 -1.70 1.02 -1.36
N ARG A 144 -2.83 1.25 -0.68
CA ARG A 144 -3.22 2.58 -0.19
C ARG A 144 -2.24 3.11 0.87
N LEU A 145 -1.70 2.23 1.71
CA LEU A 145 -0.70 2.59 2.72
C LEU A 145 0.73 2.70 2.17
N ALA A 146 1.02 2.18 0.97
CA ALA A 146 2.38 2.15 0.44
C ALA A 146 3.00 3.56 0.23
N PRO A 147 2.31 4.54 -0.41
CA PRO A 147 2.83 5.91 -0.52
C PRO A 147 3.08 6.52 0.88
N ILE A 148 2.15 6.30 1.80
CA ILE A 148 2.22 6.83 3.17
C ILE A 148 3.40 6.24 3.94
N ARG A 149 3.71 4.95 3.78
CA ARG A 149 4.87 4.30 4.42
C ARG A 149 6.21 4.83 3.87
N ARG A 150 6.26 5.27 2.61
CA ARG A 150 7.46 5.82 1.97
C ARG A 150 7.73 7.27 2.36
N SER A 151 6.69 8.10 2.48
CA SER A 151 6.88 9.51 2.87
C SER A 151 7.43 9.68 4.30
N LYS A 152 7.41 8.60 5.11
CA LYS A 152 7.71 8.59 6.55
C LYS A 152 9.17 8.45 6.95
N LEU A 153 10.14 8.44 6.03
CA LEU A 153 11.52 7.98 6.28
C LEU A 153 12.32 8.73 7.39
N GLY A 154 11.77 9.75 8.07
CA GLY A 154 12.39 10.35 9.28
C GLY A 154 11.66 10.13 10.62
N LEU A 155 10.35 9.84 10.63
CA LEU A 155 9.53 10.00 11.84
C LEU A 155 9.49 8.80 12.80
N ILE A 156 9.87 7.60 12.33
CA ILE A 156 9.73 6.37 13.13
C ILE A 156 11.13 5.85 13.40
N GLU A 157 11.51 5.86 14.68
CA GLU A 157 12.76 5.27 15.14
C GLU A 157 12.70 3.75 15.06
N HIS A 158 13.86 3.12 14.83
CA HIS A 158 14.03 1.66 14.89
C HIS A 158 13.08 0.82 14.01
N ARG A 159 12.50 1.37 12.94
CA ARG A 159 11.60 0.66 11.99
C ARG A 159 12.13 -0.70 11.51
N GLY A 160 13.42 -0.79 11.24
CA GLY A 160 14.05 -2.04 10.80
C GLY A 160 13.96 -3.14 11.86
N LYS A 161 14.24 -2.79 13.13
CA LYS A 161 14.15 -3.72 14.26
C LYS A 161 12.71 -4.20 14.48
N GLU A 162 11.76 -3.29 14.39
CA GLU A 162 10.35 -3.61 14.53
C GLU A 162 9.85 -4.55 13.41
N LEU A 163 10.20 -4.26 12.16
CA LEU A 163 9.83 -5.14 11.04
C LEU A 163 10.50 -6.52 11.16
N ALA A 164 11.76 -6.55 11.58
CA ALA A 164 12.47 -7.80 11.86
C ALA A 164 11.79 -8.60 12.99
N GLN A 165 11.25 -7.94 14.01
CA GLN A 165 10.47 -8.59 15.07
C GLN A 165 9.18 -9.21 14.52
N LEU A 166 8.40 -8.47 13.73
CA LEU A 166 7.19 -9.00 13.08
C LEU A 166 7.51 -10.22 12.20
N ASN A 167 8.57 -10.14 11.39
CA ASN A 167 9.05 -11.25 10.56
C ASN A 167 9.43 -12.48 11.41
N ARG A 168 10.14 -12.29 12.53
CA ARG A 168 10.50 -13.39 13.44
C ARG A 168 9.27 -14.09 14.01
N HIS A 169 8.28 -13.34 14.51
CA HIS A 169 7.04 -13.94 15.04
C HIS A 169 6.26 -14.67 13.94
N TRP A 170 6.22 -14.12 12.72
CA TRP A 170 5.61 -14.78 11.57
C TRP A 170 6.30 -16.10 11.20
N GLN A 171 7.63 -16.10 11.12
CA GLN A 171 8.43 -17.28 10.79
C GLN A 171 8.33 -18.36 11.87
N ALA A 172 8.39 -17.96 13.15
CA ALA A 172 8.25 -18.85 14.30
C ALA A 172 6.82 -19.38 14.49
N ARG A 173 5.84 -18.87 13.72
CA ARG A 173 4.41 -19.19 13.84
C ARG A 173 3.81 -18.87 15.22
N ASP A 174 4.41 -17.91 15.92
CA ASP A 174 3.93 -17.41 17.20
C ASP A 174 2.80 -16.39 16.96
N MET A 175 1.58 -16.89 16.73
CA MET A 175 0.41 -16.03 16.45
C MET A 175 0.08 -15.07 17.60
N PRO A 176 0.12 -15.48 18.89
CA PRO A 176 -0.09 -14.55 19.99
C PRO A 176 0.90 -13.37 19.97
N ALA A 177 2.21 -13.63 19.85
CA ALA A 177 3.20 -12.56 19.81
C ALA A 177 3.11 -11.73 18.52
N LEU A 178 2.78 -12.36 17.38
CA LEU A 178 2.57 -11.65 16.12
C LEU A 178 1.39 -10.67 16.23
N LYS A 179 0.27 -11.09 16.81
CA LYS A 179 -0.91 -10.22 17.01
C LYS A 179 -0.58 -9.03 17.90
N ALA A 180 0.11 -9.24 19.02
CA ALA A 180 0.55 -8.15 19.89
C ALA A 180 1.49 -7.18 19.15
N ALA A 181 2.49 -7.70 18.43
CA ALA A 181 3.42 -6.86 17.68
C ALA A 181 2.74 -6.10 16.53
N LEU A 182 1.73 -6.69 15.87
CA LEU A 182 0.91 -6.02 14.85
C LEU A 182 0.09 -4.89 15.45
N HIS A 183 -0.53 -5.09 16.61
CA HIS A 183 -1.24 -4.04 17.34
C HIS A 183 -0.31 -2.87 17.66
N ASP A 184 0.83 -3.15 18.30
CA ASP A 184 1.82 -2.13 18.64
C ASP A 184 2.34 -1.38 17.41
N TYR A 185 2.54 -2.09 16.29
CA TYR A 185 2.91 -1.48 15.02
C TYR A 185 1.87 -0.44 14.61
N HIS A 186 0.59 -0.81 14.55
CA HIS A 186 -0.48 0.07 14.06
C HIS A 186 -0.78 1.22 15.03
N GLU A 187 -0.78 0.97 16.34
CA GLU A 187 -0.96 2.02 17.36
C GLU A 187 0.10 3.12 17.23
N ARG A 188 1.38 2.76 17.12
CA ARG A 188 2.46 3.75 16.91
C ARG A 188 2.23 4.59 15.65
N ARG A 189 1.71 4.01 14.56
CA ARG A 189 1.42 4.77 13.33
C ARG A 189 0.21 5.68 13.52
N LYS A 190 -0.83 5.21 14.22
CA LYS A 190 -2.03 5.99 14.57
C LYS A 190 -1.65 7.21 15.42
N GLN A 191 -0.76 7.05 16.39
CA GLN A 191 -0.24 8.17 17.20
C GLN A 191 0.50 9.22 16.37
N LEU A 192 1.24 8.80 15.35
CA LEU A 192 1.99 9.69 14.47
C LEU A 192 1.15 10.33 13.34
N VAL A 193 -0.13 9.97 13.19
CA VAL A 193 -0.97 10.47 12.07
C VAL A 193 -0.96 12.00 11.93
N PRO A 194 -1.11 12.79 13.02
CA PRO A 194 -1.09 14.26 12.89
C PRO A 194 0.21 14.76 12.26
N CYS A 195 1.36 14.27 12.73
CA CYS A 195 2.68 14.63 12.20
C CYS A 195 2.85 14.21 10.74
N ILE A 196 2.32 13.04 10.36
CA ILE A 196 2.40 12.55 8.97
C ILE A 196 1.56 13.42 8.05
N VAL A 197 0.34 13.76 8.45
CA VAL A 197 -0.56 14.59 7.64
C VAL A 197 0.03 15.99 7.47
N ALA A 198 0.57 16.59 8.52
CA ALA A 198 1.26 17.88 8.44
C ALA A 198 2.40 17.85 7.40
N LEU A 199 3.31 16.85 7.48
CA LEU A 199 4.40 16.68 6.52
C LEU A 199 3.93 16.46 5.07
N LEU A 200 2.81 15.75 4.89
CA LEU A 200 2.27 15.49 3.55
C LEU A 200 1.65 16.75 2.95
N ASN A 201 0.97 17.57 3.76
CA ASN A 201 0.39 18.84 3.33
C ASN A 201 1.49 19.84 2.95
N GLU A 202 2.53 20.01 3.79
CA GLU A 202 3.67 20.89 3.48
C GLU A 202 4.33 20.53 2.13
N ARG A 203 4.51 19.23 1.86
CA ARG A 203 5.05 18.78 0.57
C ARG A 203 4.09 18.99 -0.59
N SER A 204 2.78 18.87 -0.37
CA SER A 204 1.76 19.11 -1.39
C SER A 204 1.70 20.58 -1.78
N ASP A 205 1.83 21.49 -0.81
CA ASP A 205 1.85 22.93 -1.07
C ASP A 205 3.05 23.35 -1.92
N HIS A 206 4.18 22.62 -1.82
CA HIS A 206 5.36 22.85 -2.66
C HIS A 206 5.23 22.32 -4.10
N LEU A 207 4.19 21.53 -4.40
CA LEU A 207 3.91 21.02 -5.75
C LEU A 207 3.01 21.95 -6.58
N HIS A 208 2.47 23.00 -5.97
CA HIS A 208 1.57 24.00 -6.55
C HIS A 208 2.23 25.37 -6.67
#